data_AF-A0A7S3J007-F1
#
_entry.id   AF-A0A7S3J007-F1
#
_cell.length_a   1.000
_cell.length_b   1.000
_cell.length_c   1.000
_cell.angle_alpha   90.00
_cell.angle_beta   90.00
_cell.angle_gamma   90.00
#
_symmetry.space_group_name_H-M   'P 1'
#
loop_
_entity.id
_entity.type
_entity.pdbx_description
1 polymer ?
#
loop_
_entity_poly.entity_id
_entity_poly.type
_entity_poly.pdbx_seq_one_letter_code
_entity_poly.pdbx_strand_id
1 'polypeptide(L)'
;MNPPHLVRLDFNMTTGESSEKMLMEKKGCEFPIVNKDFIGYKNRWMYMSYHDFSRYEDSAEAMENRNFTSLMKYDLQEQKVVAEVHFGENCTAGEVFFQKRDGTDLEDEDNGYLMTTVHNYKTNTSQLLVWDAKTLSES
;
A
#
# COMPACT_ATOMS: atom_id res chain seq x y z
N MET A 1 0.32 -0.77 21.04
CA MET A 1 -0.68 -1.15 20.02
C MET A 1 0.05 -2.01 19.00
N ASN A 2 -0.40 -3.23 18.73
CA ASN A 2 0.14 -4.01 17.61
C ASN A 2 -0.44 -3.43 16.32
N PRO A 3 0.40 -2.98 15.37
CA PRO A 3 -0.11 -2.47 14.11
C PRO A 3 -0.71 -3.61 13.26
N PRO A 4 -1.60 -3.32 12.30
CA PRO A 4 -2.08 -4.32 11.35
C PRO A 4 -0.94 -4.79 10.44
N HIS A 5 -0.97 -6.06 10.05
CA HIS A 5 0.09 -6.68 9.25
C HIS A 5 -0.49 -7.46 8.07
N LEU A 6 0.29 -7.55 6.98
CA LEU A 6 -0.02 -8.43 5.86
C LEU A 6 0.35 -9.87 6.21
N VAL A 7 -0.63 -10.77 6.10
CA VAL A 7 -0.53 -12.19 6.40
C VAL A 7 -1.06 -13.00 5.22
N ARG A 8 -0.40 -14.11 4.89
CA ARG A 8 -0.90 -15.13 3.95
C ARG A 8 -1.45 -16.32 4.72
N LEU A 9 -2.65 -16.74 4.35
CA LEU A 9 -3.26 -17.98 4.80
C LEU A 9 -3.29 -18.96 3.64
N ASP A 10 -2.70 -20.14 3.84
CA ASP A 10 -2.67 -21.22 2.86
C ASP A 10 -3.58 -22.36 3.36
N PHE A 11 -4.55 -22.78 2.54
CA PHE A 11 -5.54 -23.81 2.87
C PHE A 11 -5.43 -25.02 1.93
N ASN A 12 -5.28 -26.22 2.47
CA ASN A 12 -5.34 -27.46 1.70
C ASN A 12 -6.73 -28.09 1.85
N MET A 13 -7.54 -27.99 0.79
CA MET A 13 -8.92 -28.48 0.82
C MET A 13 -9.02 -30.02 0.78
N THR A 14 -7.95 -30.73 0.42
CA THR A 14 -7.92 -32.20 0.39
C THR A 14 -7.60 -32.77 1.78
N THR A 15 -6.66 -32.18 2.52
CA THR A 15 -6.25 -32.65 3.86
C THR A 15 -6.98 -31.94 4.99
N GLY A 16 -7.55 -30.75 4.74
CA GLY A 16 -8.13 -29.88 5.77
C GLY A 16 -7.09 -29.08 6.56
N GLU A 17 -5.81 -29.17 6.22
CA GLU A 17 -4.74 -28.43 6.88
C GLU A 17 -4.72 -26.95 6.44
N SER A 18 -4.28 -26.08 7.34
CA SER A 18 -4.03 -24.68 7.05
C SER A 18 -2.70 -24.22 7.63
N SER A 19 -2.12 -23.18 7.04
CA SER A 19 -0.93 -22.51 7.58
C SER A 19 -1.03 -21.00 7.43
N GLU A 20 -0.34 -20.30 8.31
CA GLU A 20 -0.27 -18.84 8.34
C GLU A 20 1.18 -18.41 8.18
N LYS A 21 1.41 -17.38 7.35
CA LYS A 21 2.72 -16.75 7.20
C LYS A 21 2.59 -15.23 7.26
N MET A 22 3.28 -14.62 8.21
CA MET A 22 3.48 -13.17 8.24
C MET A 22 4.32 -12.74 7.03
N LEU A 23 3.78 -11.86 6.18
CA LEU A 23 4.47 -11.33 5.01
C LEU A 23 5.09 -9.94 5.28
N MET A 24 4.51 -9.19 6.21
CA MET A 24 4.99 -7.86 6.60
C MET A 24 5.15 -7.73 8.11
N GLU A 25 6.34 -8.01 8.63
CA GLU A 25 6.61 -7.93 10.08
C GLU A 25 6.94 -6.51 10.56
N LYS A 26 7.55 -5.70 9.69
CA LYS A 26 8.23 -4.46 10.13
C LYS A 26 7.37 -3.20 10.08
N LYS A 27 6.33 -3.19 9.24
CA LYS A 27 5.52 -1.99 8.97
C LYS A 27 4.05 -2.29 9.19
N GLY A 28 3.38 -1.37 9.89
CA GLY A 28 1.93 -1.41 10.03
C GLY A 28 1.26 -0.99 8.73
N CYS A 29 0.51 -1.87 8.09
CA CYS A 29 -0.06 -1.64 6.77
C CYS A 29 -1.54 -2.00 6.66
N GLU A 30 -2.24 -1.29 5.79
CA GLU A 30 -3.66 -1.45 5.50
C GLU A 30 -3.95 -1.03 4.04
N PHE A 31 -5.21 -1.11 3.65
CA PHE A 31 -5.77 -0.78 2.36
C PHE A 31 -5.03 -1.47 1.20
N PRO A 32 -4.93 -2.82 1.23
CA PRO A 32 -4.29 -3.55 0.15
C PRO A 32 -5.10 -3.43 -1.14
N ILE A 33 -4.43 -3.02 -2.21
CA ILE A 33 -4.99 -3.00 -3.56
C ILE A 33 -4.11 -3.83 -4.50
N VAL A 34 -4.76 -4.53 -5.42
CA VAL A 34 -4.14 -5.29 -6.51
C VAL A 34 -4.75 -4.83 -7.83
N ASN A 35 -4.13 -5.20 -8.95
CA ASN A 35 -4.76 -5.00 -10.25
C ASN A 35 -6.11 -5.76 -10.31
N LYS A 36 -7.19 -5.06 -10.68
CA LYS A 36 -8.55 -5.60 -10.69
C LYS A 36 -8.71 -6.83 -11.59
N ASP A 37 -7.91 -6.94 -12.65
CA ASP A 37 -7.91 -8.10 -13.55
C ASP A 37 -7.44 -9.39 -12.84
N PHE A 38 -6.78 -9.26 -11.69
CA PHE A 38 -6.21 -10.36 -10.92
C PHE A 38 -6.97 -10.64 -9.61
N ILE A 39 -8.12 -10.00 -9.36
CA ILE A 39 -8.94 -10.31 -8.18
C ILE A 39 -9.39 -11.78 -8.26
N GLY A 40 -9.03 -12.57 -7.23
CA GLY A 40 -9.32 -14.00 -7.16
C GLY A 40 -8.34 -14.90 -7.91
N TYR A 41 -7.31 -14.33 -8.55
CA TYR A 41 -6.25 -15.06 -9.25
C TYR A 41 -4.90 -14.84 -8.58
N LYS A 42 -3.92 -15.69 -8.91
CA LYS A 42 -2.54 -15.50 -8.46
C LYS A 42 -1.98 -14.22 -9.09
N ASN A 43 -1.47 -13.33 -8.26
CA ASN A 43 -0.94 -12.03 -8.68
C ASN A 43 0.44 -11.78 -8.03
N ARG A 44 1.22 -10.85 -8.58
CA ARG A 44 2.56 -10.53 -8.08
C ARG A 44 2.60 -9.22 -7.29
N TRP A 45 1.82 -8.22 -7.69
CA TRP A 45 1.96 -6.88 -7.16
C TRP A 45 0.80 -6.51 -6.25
N MET A 46 1.15 -5.95 -5.09
CA MET A 46 0.21 -5.37 -4.14
C MET A 46 0.70 -4.00 -3.71
N TYR A 47 -0.22 -3.06 -3.55
CA TYR A 47 0.07 -1.73 -3.03
C TYR A 47 -0.72 -1.52 -1.75
N MET A 48 -0.09 -0.88 -0.76
CA MET A 48 -0.68 -0.67 0.55
C MET A 48 -0.22 0.66 1.11
N SER A 49 -1.08 1.28 1.90
CA SER A 49 -0.70 2.37 2.76
C SER A 49 -0.05 1.81 4.03
N TYR A 50 0.96 2.49 4.55
CA TYR A 50 1.64 2.08 5.78
C TYR A 50 1.99 3.26 6.68
N HIS A 51 2.10 2.98 7.98
CA HIS A 51 2.57 3.93 8.97
C HIS A 51 4.10 3.92 9.04
N ASP A 52 4.72 5.03 8.68
CA ASP A 52 6.09 5.32 9.10
C ASP A 52 6.07 6.04 10.45
N PHE A 53 6.14 5.26 11.53
CA PHE A 53 6.10 5.81 12.89
C PHE A 53 7.30 6.68 13.24
N SER A 54 8.41 6.60 12.50
CA SER A 54 9.60 7.40 12.75
C SER A 54 9.45 8.87 12.34
N ARG A 55 8.36 9.22 11.64
CA ARG A 55 8.15 10.53 11.03
C ARG A 55 7.04 11.36 11.66
N TYR A 56 6.36 10.86 12.68
CA TYR A 56 5.40 11.69 13.39
C TYR A 56 6.14 12.66 14.31
N GLU A 57 5.72 13.92 14.25
CA GLU A 57 6.04 14.88 15.29
C GLU A 57 5.40 14.42 16.62
N ASP A 58 6.12 14.60 17.73
CA ASP A 58 5.59 14.34 19.08
C ASP A 58 4.79 15.56 19.56
N SER A 59 3.67 15.83 18.88
CA SER A 59 2.74 16.91 19.20
C SER A 59 1.31 16.38 19.31
N ALA A 60 0.50 16.96 20.19
CA ALA A 60 -0.90 16.56 20.35
C ALA A 60 -1.68 16.66 19.03
N GLU A 61 -1.42 17.71 18.26
CA GLU A 61 -2.02 17.91 16.94
C GLU A 61 -1.62 16.81 15.94
N ALA A 62 -0.33 16.42 15.89
CA ALA A 62 0.12 15.34 15.03
C ALA A 62 -0.46 13.98 15.46
N MET A 63 -0.66 13.77 16.75
CA MET A 63 -1.32 12.57 17.27
C MET A 63 -2.80 12.51 16.89
N GLU A 64 -3.52 13.62 16.93
CA GLU A 64 -4.93 13.71 16.51
C GLU A 64 -5.09 13.49 14.99
N ASN A 65 -4.09 13.89 14.20
CA ASN A 65 -4.05 13.72 12.75
C ASN A 65 -3.27 12.49 12.30
N ARG A 66 -3.02 11.53 13.20
CA ARG A 66 -2.20 10.36 12.93
C ARG A 66 -2.93 9.38 12.00
N ASN A 67 -2.53 9.35 10.74
CA ASN A 67 -3.04 8.41 9.73
C ASN A 67 -1.88 7.96 8.80
N PHE A 68 -2.11 7.08 7.82
CA PHE A 68 -1.03 6.52 6.98
C PHE A 68 -0.22 7.63 6.30
N THR A 69 1.11 7.56 6.40
CA THR A 69 2.03 8.61 5.92
C THR A 69 2.70 8.27 4.60
N SER A 70 2.53 7.02 4.16
CA SER A 70 3.34 6.45 3.09
C SER A 70 2.58 5.37 2.32
N LEU A 71 3.01 5.13 1.10
CA LEU A 71 2.59 4.06 0.20
C LEU A 71 3.78 3.15 -0.08
N MET A 72 3.53 1.84 -0.19
CA MET A 72 4.53 0.88 -0.62
C MET A 72 4.01 -0.02 -1.74
N LYS A 73 4.94 -0.46 -2.59
CA LYS A 73 4.76 -1.54 -3.54
C LYS A 73 5.42 -2.80 -3.00
N TYR A 74 4.65 -3.88 -2.96
CA TYR A 74 5.06 -5.17 -2.42
C TYR A 74 5.03 -6.24 -3.52
N ASP A 75 6.11 -7.01 -3.63
CA ASP A 75 6.22 -8.19 -4.48
C ASP A 75 5.77 -9.43 -3.68
N LEU A 76 4.61 -10.00 -4.01
CA LEU A 76 4.05 -11.18 -3.34
C LEU A 76 4.80 -12.47 -3.65
N GLN A 77 5.52 -12.54 -4.78
CA GLN A 77 6.32 -13.71 -5.15
C GLN A 77 7.62 -13.72 -4.36
N GLU A 78 8.32 -12.58 -4.36
CA GLU A 78 9.59 -12.38 -3.66
C GLU A 78 9.41 -12.08 -2.16
N GLN A 79 8.18 -11.76 -1.74
CA GLN A 79 7.80 -11.41 -0.37
C GLN A 79 8.62 -10.27 0.22
N LYS A 80 8.71 -9.17 -0.53
CA LYS A 80 9.48 -7.98 -0.13
C LYS A 80 8.86 -6.68 -0.64
N VAL A 81 9.10 -5.61 0.11
CA VAL A 81 8.88 -4.24 -0.38
C VAL A 81 9.91 -3.95 -1.47
N VAL A 82 9.46 -3.43 -2.61
CA VAL A 82 10.34 -3.10 -3.75
C VAL A 82 10.43 -1.60 -4.02
N ALA A 83 9.46 -0.81 -3.57
CA ALA A 83 9.47 0.64 -3.66
C ALA A 83 8.55 1.25 -2.58
N GLU A 84 8.87 2.46 -2.12
CA GLU A 84 8.10 3.20 -1.12
C GLU A 84 8.08 4.69 -1.46
N VAL A 85 6.99 5.37 -1.12
CA VAL A 85 6.83 6.82 -1.26
C VAL A 85 6.22 7.38 0.02
N HIS A 86 6.76 8.50 0.50
CA HIS A 86 6.18 9.30 1.57
C HIS A 86 5.27 10.38 0.97
N PHE A 87 4.11 10.63 1.60
CA PHE A 87 3.16 11.64 1.12
C PHE A 87 3.59 13.09 1.37
N GLY A 88 4.68 13.29 2.13
CA GLY A 88 5.21 14.60 2.49
C GLY A 88 5.07 14.90 3.98
N GLU A 89 5.58 16.05 4.41
CA GLU A 89 5.50 16.49 5.79
C GLU A 89 4.06 16.89 6.16
N ASN A 90 3.60 16.47 7.34
CA ASN A 90 2.23 16.70 7.82
C ASN A 90 1.13 16.12 6.92
N CYS A 91 1.51 15.26 5.98
CA CYS A 91 0.62 14.67 4.99
C CYS A 91 0.24 13.26 5.39
N THR A 92 -1.06 12.97 5.34
CA THR A 92 -1.58 11.62 5.54
C THR A 92 -2.62 11.27 4.49
N ALA A 93 -2.81 9.97 4.24
CA ALA A 93 -3.83 9.44 3.36
C ALA A 93 -4.48 8.19 3.97
N GLY A 94 -5.48 7.67 3.26
CA GLY A 94 -6.11 6.38 3.56
C GLY A 94 -5.78 5.38 2.46
N GLU A 95 -6.79 5.00 1.68
CA GLU A 95 -6.68 4.05 0.56
C GLU A 95 -5.92 4.62 -0.64
N VAL A 96 -5.16 3.77 -1.32
CA VAL A 96 -4.56 4.04 -2.63
C VAL A 96 -5.30 3.24 -3.69
N PHE A 97 -5.57 3.86 -4.83
CA PHE A 97 -6.25 3.22 -5.95
C PHE A 97 -5.27 2.87 -7.07
N PHE A 98 -5.42 1.70 -7.66
CA PHE A 98 -4.71 1.30 -8.88
C PHE A 98 -5.64 1.40 -10.09
N GLN A 99 -5.12 1.99 -11.17
CA GLN A 99 -5.77 2.02 -12.48
C GLN A 99 -4.79 1.52 -13.55
N LYS A 100 -5.13 0.42 -14.21
CA LYS A 100 -4.35 -0.11 -15.33
C LYS A 100 -4.33 0.91 -16.48
N ARG A 101 -3.19 1.04 -17.15
CA ARG A 101 -3.05 1.83 -18.37
C ARG A 101 -3.79 1.14 -19.53
N ASP A 102 -4.37 1.95 -20.42
CA ASP A 102 -5.05 1.42 -21.60
C ASP A 102 -4.08 0.68 -22.52
N GLY A 103 -4.51 -0.45 -23.05
CA GLY A 103 -3.70 -1.30 -23.93
C GLY A 103 -2.61 -2.12 -23.23
N THR A 104 -2.55 -2.13 -21.89
CA THR A 104 -1.64 -2.97 -21.12
C THR A 104 -2.01 -4.45 -21.19
N ASP A 105 -1.04 -5.28 -21.57
CA ASP A 105 -1.11 -6.75 -21.53
C ASP A 105 -1.14 -7.28 -20.08
N LEU A 106 -1.78 -8.42 -19.85
CA LEU A 106 -1.89 -9.02 -18.51
C LEU A 106 -0.53 -9.38 -17.89
N GLU A 107 0.47 -9.72 -18.71
CA GLU A 107 1.83 -10.02 -18.23
C GLU A 107 2.52 -8.81 -17.59
N ASP A 108 2.06 -7.59 -17.92
CA ASP A 108 2.57 -6.34 -17.37
C ASP A 108 1.66 -5.81 -16.25
N GLU A 109 1.44 -6.65 -15.23
CA GLU A 109 0.44 -6.51 -14.17
C GLU A 109 0.44 -5.13 -13.48
N ASP A 110 1.61 -4.49 -13.34
CA ASP A 110 1.82 -3.19 -12.68
C ASP A 110 1.90 -1.99 -13.63
N ASN A 111 1.69 -2.17 -14.95
CA ASN A 111 1.70 -1.06 -15.90
C ASN A 111 0.38 -0.28 -15.84
N GLY A 112 0.38 0.67 -14.92
CA GLY A 112 -0.73 1.55 -14.63
C GLY A 112 -0.31 2.69 -13.72
N TYR A 113 -1.30 3.24 -13.04
CA TYR A 113 -1.16 4.39 -12.18
C TYR A 113 -1.66 4.08 -10.77
N LEU A 114 -0.99 4.65 -9.77
CA LEU A 114 -1.50 4.73 -8.41
C LEU A 114 -1.96 6.13 -8.13
N MET A 115 -3.03 6.28 -7.37
CA MET A 115 -3.51 7.59 -6.96
C MET A 115 -4.14 7.57 -5.57
N THR A 116 -4.00 8.68 -4.84
CA THR A 116 -4.68 8.89 -3.56
C THR A 116 -4.85 10.37 -3.27
N THR A 117 -5.86 10.69 -2.45
CA THR A 117 -6.01 12.04 -1.91
C THR A 117 -5.23 12.13 -0.61
N VAL A 118 -4.23 13.01 -0.60
CA VAL A 118 -3.40 13.30 0.57
C VAL A 118 -3.91 14.56 1.25
N HIS A 119 -4.08 14.53 2.57
CA HIS A 119 -4.45 15.67 3.39
C HIS A 119 -3.27 16.17 4.22
N ASN A 120 -2.99 17.46 4.15
CA ASN A 120 -2.00 18.13 4.99
C ASN A 120 -2.71 18.87 6.12
N TYR A 121 -2.57 18.38 7.35
CA TYR A 121 -3.33 18.90 8.50
C TYR A 121 -2.88 20.30 8.95
N LYS A 122 -1.61 20.68 8.72
CA LYS A 122 -1.11 22.02 9.09
C LYS A 122 -1.67 23.12 8.20
N THR A 123 -1.76 22.85 6.89
CA THR A 123 -2.29 23.81 5.90
C THR A 123 -3.80 23.68 5.71
N ASN A 124 -4.40 22.60 6.22
CA ASN A 124 -5.78 22.22 6.00
C ASN A 124 -6.15 22.15 4.51
N THR A 125 -5.26 21.56 3.71
CA THR A 125 -5.46 21.37 2.27
C THR A 125 -5.35 19.91 1.88
N SER A 126 -5.96 19.56 0.76
CA SER A 126 -5.87 18.21 0.20
C SER A 126 -5.47 18.28 -1.28
N GLN A 127 -4.69 17.30 -1.72
CA GLN A 127 -4.22 17.17 -3.09
C GLN A 127 -4.35 15.73 -3.58
N LEU A 128 -4.59 15.57 -4.88
CA LEU A 128 -4.51 14.27 -5.54
C LEU A 128 -3.07 14.04 -5.97
N LEU A 129 -2.45 12.97 -5.49
CA LEU A 129 -1.16 12.50 -5.99
C LEU A 129 -1.37 11.34 -6.95
N VAL A 130 -0.56 11.30 -8.02
CA VAL A 130 -0.57 10.26 -9.04
C VAL A 130 0.86 9.78 -9.28
N TRP A 131 1.06 8.47 -9.28
CA TRP A 131 2.35 7.84 -9.52
C TRP A 131 2.26 6.80 -10.63
N ASP A 132 3.37 6.61 -11.33
CA ASP A 132 3.56 5.42 -12.16
C ASP A 132 3.63 4.19 -11.23
N ALA A 133 2.76 3.21 -11.41
CA ALA A 133 2.65 2.08 -10.49
C ALA A 133 3.86 1.12 -10.56
N LYS A 134 4.59 1.13 -11.67
CA LYS A 134 5.79 0.30 -11.85
C LYS A 134 6.95 0.81 -11.01
N THR A 135 7.17 2.12 -11.03
CA THR A 135 8.36 2.78 -10.47
C THR A 135 8.09 3.58 -9.18
N LEU A 136 6.83 3.91 -8.91
CA LEU A 136 6.40 4.91 -7.93
C LEU A 136 6.96 6.32 -8.16
N SER A 137 7.40 6.65 -9.37
CA SER A 137 7.73 8.04 -9.72
C SER A 137 6.47 8.86 -9.92
N GLU A 138 6.50 10.13 -9.51
CA GLU A 138 5.43 11.09 -9.84
C GLU A 138 5.26 11.17 -11.36
N SER A 139 4.00 11.13 -11.81
CA SER A 139 3.62 11.19 -13.23
C SER A 139 3.31 12.61 -13.69
#